data_AF-A0A3M7BPJ8-F1
#
_entry.id   AF-A0A3M7BPJ8-F1
#
_cell.length_a   1.000
_cell.length_b   1.000
_cell.length_c   1.000
_cell.angle_alpha   90.00
_cell.angle_beta   90.00
_cell.angle_gamma   90.00
#
_symmetry.space_group_name_H-M   'P 1'
#
loop_
_entity.id
_entity.type
_entity.pdbx_description
1 polymer ?
#
loop_
_entity_poly.entity_id
_entity_poly.type
_entity_poly.pdbx_seq_one_letter_code
_entity_poly.pdbx_strand_id
1 'polypeptide(L)'
;MAVLSKPVLAGIALASIAHALPQKPDLAAIAAAPTVAQGPSSVQTAAEQTASLATSFDVAGPTAAPSATGATKRDIEKRTIGIWSEMIETAWNAILGQDNTETEVSNTGKYYVDNGDKHNIKGNVNNDGEIYIGESCSWDGHDNSNGNLKNKLGALFQLNNYGSKTAPTYDWKINNMNNDGTLQWCGRGDTGGSKYWMYNDATSYNNGLISFEQFFDNQGDDFCWKNSDSNPWNKGDLYNNGAFRLINVNHRIVQNIKGNGCWQLGKGANLFLEDGAGSEHNFWKQPCLSGQSVHFQDSSASLHIEKGVYNANSNFGAKCYGFGKGHAIEFGESISSYDYDSWRGQLTVNFGGGWFGLFSSSIKIDIGTGYDSRKFAKRTSKSKYGNFNAIFYDNDAPSRNTPDQCKLSAP
;
A
#
# COMPACT_ATOMS: atom_id res chain seq x y z
N MET A 1 27.34 37.53 52.57
CA MET A 1 26.37 38.65 52.52
C MET A 1 26.90 39.69 51.55
N ALA A 2 26.38 39.71 50.33
CA ALA A 2 26.39 40.85 49.39
C ALA A 2 25.58 40.39 48.16
N VAL A 3 24.41 40.99 48.00
CA VAL A 3 23.47 40.80 46.89
C VAL A 3 23.66 41.97 45.92
N LEU A 4 23.38 41.74 44.63
CA LEU A 4 23.18 42.64 43.47
C LEU A 4 24.11 42.18 42.32
N SER A 5 23.69 41.92 41.08
CA SER A 5 22.48 42.28 40.33
C SER A 5 22.46 41.47 39.01
N LYS A 6 21.27 41.12 38.46
CA LYS A 6 21.06 40.94 37.00
C LYS A 6 21.00 42.34 36.37
N PRO A 7 21.26 42.59 35.06
CA PRO A 7 21.08 41.67 33.92
C PRO A 7 22.15 41.79 32.79
N VAL A 8 22.29 40.78 31.92
CA VAL A 8 22.68 41.01 30.51
C VAL A 8 21.97 39.96 29.63
N LEU A 9 20.86 40.39 29.03
CA LEU A 9 20.39 39.88 27.75
C LEU A 9 21.41 40.34 26.69
N ALA A 10 22.08 39.40 26.04
CA ALA A 10 22.69 39.61 24.73
C ALA A 10 22.04 38.54 23.82
N GLY A 11 21.24 38.86 22.82
CA GLY A 11 21.50 39.87 21.81
C GLY A 11 22.16 39.22 20.60
N ILE A 12 21.66 38.07 20.14
CA ILE A 12 21.97 37.58 18.79
C ILE A 12 20.96 38.23 17.86
N ALA A 13 21.38 39.33 17.24
CA ALA A 13 20.76 39.85 16.04
C ALA A 13 20.96 38.83 14.92
N LEU A 14 20.01 37.91 14.74
CA LEU A 14 19.86 37.22 13.48
C LEU A 14 19.25 38.23 12.51
N ALA A 15 20.03 38.54 11.46
CA ALA A 15 19.53 39.20 10.27
C ALA A 15 18.24 38.49 9.84
N SER A 16 17.13 39.22 9.89
CA SER A 16 15.85 38.81 9.34
C SER A 16 15.98 38.74 7.83
N ILE A 17 16.42 37.58 7.31
CA ILE A 17 16.01 37.19 5.97
C ILE A 17 14.53 36.88 6.12
N ALA A 18 13.70 37.87 5.79
CA ALA A 18 12.28 37.71 5.59
C ALA A 18 12.08 36.73 4.42
N HIS A 19 12.23 35.44 4.69
CA HIS A 19 11.57 34.43 3.89
C HIS A 19 10.09 34.68 4.13
N ALA A 20 9.38 35.01 3.06
CA ALA A 20 7.93 35.06 3.11
C ALA A 20 7.47 33.73 3.73
N LEU A 21 6.80 33.81 4.89
CA LEU A 21 6.11 32.65 5.44
C LEU A 21 5.27 32.07 4.29
N PRO A 22 5.33 30.74 4.04
CA PRO A 22 4.47 30.14 3.04
C PRO A 22 3.03 30.55 3.33
N GLN A 23 2.39 31.17 2.33
CA GLN A 23 1.00 31.57 2.46
C GLN A 23 0.18 30.33 2.81
N LYS A 24 -0.62 30.41 3.87
CA LYS A 24 -1.69 29.45 4.17
C LYS A 24 -2.40 29.14 2.85
N PRO A 25 -2.55 27.86 2.45
CA PRO A 25 -3.31 27.52 1.24
C PRO A 25 -4.69 28.16 1.35
N ASP A 26 -5.07 28.96 0.35
CA ASP A 26 -6.40 29.53 0.31
C ASP A 26 -7.39 28.40 0.00
N LEU A 27 -7.95 27.82 1.06
CA LEU A 27 -8.94 26.75 0.99
C LEU A 27 -10.20 27.18 0.20
N ALA A 28 -10.49 28.49 0.12
CA ALA A 28 -11.57 29.00 -0.71
C ALA A 28 -11.19 29.00 -2.21
N ALA A 29 -9.93 29.23 -2.55
CA ALA A 29 -9.43 29.12 -3.93
C ALA A 29 -9.36 27.67 -4.42
N ILE A 30 -9.13 26.70 -3.53
CA ILE A 30 -9.12 25.25 -3.87
C ILE A 30 -10.55 24.70 -3.97
N ALA A 31 -11.50 25.22 -3.17
CA ALA A 31 -12.92 24.91 -3.32
C ALA A 31 -13.55 25.56 -4.57
N ALA A 32 -12.95 26.64 -5.08
CA ALA A 32 -13.32 27.30 -6.33
C ALA A 32 -12.67 26.61 -7.54
N ALA A 33 -13.07 25.38 -7.84
CA ALA A 33 -12.91 24.86 -9.20
C ALA A 33 -13.59 25.84 -10.20
N PRO A 34 -13.05 26.03 -11.42
CA PRO A 34 -13.65 26.92 -12.39
C PRO A 34 -15.10 26.52 -12.63
N THR A 35 -16.02 27.47 -12.49
CA THR A 35 -17.40 27.29 -12.95
C THR A 35 -17.28 26.96 -14.43
N VAL A 36 -17.60 25.72 -14.80
CA VAL A 36 -17.71 25.35 -16.21
C VAL A 36 -18.78 26.26 -16.79
N ALA A 37 -18.34 27.22 -17.60
CA ALA A 37 -19.22 28.03 -18.42
C ALA A 37 -20.17 27.09 -19.15
N GLN A 38 -21.44 27.47 -19.17
CA GLN A 38 -22.51 26.75 -19.84
C GLN A 38 -22.03 26.16 -21.17
N GLY A 39 -22.31 24.86 -21.36
CA GLY A 39 -21.98 24.15 -22.59
C GLY A 39 -22.56 24.83 -23.84
N PRO A 40 -22.07 24.45 -25.03
CA PRO A 40 -22.44 25.10 -26.28
C PRO A 40 -23.96 25.06 -26.50
N SER A 41 -24.48 26.21 -26.92
CA SER A 41 -25.87 26.46 -27.28
C SER A 41 -26.41 25.52 -28.36
N SER A 42 -27.69 25.21 -28.22
CA SER A 42 -28.57 24.42 -29.08
C SER A 42 -28.28 24.49 -30.59
N VAL A 43 -28.25 23.32 -31.24
CA VAL A 43 -28.59 23.20 -32.66
C VAL A 43 -30.05 22.76 -32.75
N GLN A 44 -30.84 23.59 -33.43
CA GLN A 44 -32.24 23.37 -33.77
C GLN A 44 -32.39 22.14 -34.68
N THR A 45 -33.36 21.28 -34.37
CA THR A 45 -34.08 20.53 -35.41
C THR A 45 -35.57 20.63 -35.13
N ALA A 46 -36.31 20.98 -36.18
CA ALA A 46 -37.70 21.37 -36.15
C ALA A 46 -38.64 20.19 -35.90
N ALA A 47 -39.61 20.46 -35.00
CA ALA A 47 -41.04 20.15 -35.04
C ALA A 47 -41.57 18.71 -35.31
N GLU A 48 -42.55 18.36 -34.47
CA GLU A 48 -43.63 17.35 -34.63
C GLU A 48 -43.25 15.87 -34.37
N GLN A 49 -44.00 15.03 -33.65
CA GLN A 49 -45.11 15.14 -32.69
C GLN A 49 -45.32 13.70 -32.12
N THR A 50 -45.70 13.59 -30.85
CA THR A 50 -46.49 12.48 -30.22
C THR A 50 -46.01 11.00 -30.18
N ALA A 51 -45.63 10.59 -28.97
CA ALA A 51 -46.24 9.56 -28.11
C ALA A 51 -46.55 8.13 -28.62
N SER A 52 -45.98 7.14 -27.91
CA SER A 52 -46.73 6.01 -27.33
C SER A 52 -45.99 5.39 -26.14
N LEU A 53 -46.69 5.27 -25.00
CA LEU A 53 -46.26 4.62 -23.76
C LEU A 53 -46.50 3.10 -23.78
N ALA A 54 -45.67 2.40 -23.00
CA ALA A 54 -45.93 1.18 -22.20
C ALA A 54 -46.24 -0.16 -22.88
N THR A 55 -45.34 -1.12 -22.66
CA THR A 55 -45.67 -2.37 -21.91
C THR A 55 -44.48 -2.82 -21.07
N SER A 56 -44.67 -2.82 -19.76
CA SER A 56 -43.81 -3.39 -18.72
C SER A 56 -43.93 -4.91 -18.65
N PHE A 57 -42.84 -5.58 -18.28
CA PHE A 57 -42.89 -6.74 -17.38
C PHE A 57 -41.75 -6.63 -16.37
N ASP A 58 -42.12 -6.48 -15.10
CA ASP A 58 -41.23 -6.64 -13.96
C ASP A 58 -40.92 -8.13 -13.76
N VAL A 59 -39.64 -8.46 -13.67
CA VAL A 59 -39.17 -9.66 -12.96
C VAL A 59 -38.21 -9.18 -11.88
N ALA A 60 -38.69 -9.19 -10.65
CA ALA A 60 -37.91 -8.88 -9.47
C ALA A 60 -36.79 -9.91 -9.28
N GLY A 61 -35.54 -9.45 -9.31
CA GLY A 61 -34.31 -10.18 -9.01
C GLY A 61 -33.24 -9.14 -8.60
N PRO A 62 -32.31 -9.49 -7.69
CA PRO A 62 -31.73 -8.56 -6.73
C PRO A 62 -30.96 -7.41 -7.39
N THR A 63 -31.17 -6.22 -6.81
CA THR A 63 -30.46 -4.96 -7.08
C THR A 63 -28.96 -5.20 -7.29
N ALA A 64 -28.51 -4.96 -8.52
CA ALA A 64 -27.09 -4.83 -8.82
C ALA A 64 -26.48 -3.78 -7.89
N ALA A 65 -25.39 -4.17 -7.20
CA ALA A 65 -24.59 -3.22 -6.43
C ALA A 65 -24.14 -2.08 -7.36
N PRO A 66 -24.25 -0.82 -6.93
CA PRO A 66 -23.89 0.32 -7.77
C PRO A 66 -22.43 0.21 -8.19
N SER A 67 -22.18 0.36 -9.49
CA SER A 67 -20.84 0.45 -10.06
C SER A 67 -20.06 1.58 -9.38
N ALA A 68 -19.13 1.21 -8.51
CA ALA A 68 -18.35 2.11 -7.65
C ALA A 68 -17.17 2.78 -8.39
N THR A 69 -17.31 3.12 -9.67
CA THR A 69 -16.24 3.77 -10.45
C THR A 69 -16.06 5.25 -10.14
N GLY A 70 -17.04 5.90 -9.51
CA GLY A 70 -16.99 7.33 -9.12
C GLY A 70 -16.93 7.61 -7.61
N ALA A 71 -17.24 6.62 -6.76
CA ALA A 71 -17.34 6.81 -5.31
C ALA A 71 -15.96 6.76 -4.63
N THR A 72 -15.10 5.81 -5.02
CA THR A 72 -13.77 5.61 -4.41
C THR A 72 -12.81 6.77 -4.67
N LYS A 73 -12.82 7.35 -5.88
CA LYS A 73 -12.02 8.56 -6.18
C LYS A 73 -12.40 9.73 -5.26
N ARG A 74 -13.71 9.93 -5.04
CA ARG A 74 -14.23 10.98 -4.15
C ARG A 74 -14.02 10.68 -2.66
N ASP A 75 -13.98 9.41 -2.25
CA ASP A 75 -13.83 9.06 -0.84
C ASP A 75 -12.40 9.25 -0.33
N ILE A 76 -11.37 8.90 -1.12
CA ILE A 76 -9.98 9.18 -0.74
C ILE A 76 -9.68 10.69 -0.82
N GLU A 77 -10.25 11.39 -1.82
CA GLU A 77 -10.17 12.86 -1.96
C GLU A 77 -10.86 13.59 -0.80
N LYS A 78 -12.06 13.15 -0.38
CA LYS A 78 -12.78 13.73 0.78
C LYS A 78 -12.10 13.46 2.12
N ARG A 79 -11.57 12.25 2.34
CA ARG A 79 -10.76 11.94 3.53
C ARG A 79 -9.59 12.91 3.64
N THR A 80 -8.99 13.26 2.51
CA THR A 80 -7.86 14.18 2.46
C THR A 80 -8.25 15.65 2.69
N ILE A 81 -9.34 16.13 2.11
CA ILE A 81 -9.80 17.52 2.26
C ILE A 81 -10.32 17.81 3.68
N GLY A 82 -10.97 16.83 4.32
CA GLY A 82 -11.49 16.98 5.69
C GLY A 82 -10.42 17.17 6.77
N ILE A 83 -9.21 16.66 6.55
CA ILE A 83 -8.06 16.80 7.46
C ILE A 83 -7.70 18.28 7.66
N TRP A 84 -7.77 19.10 6.60
CA TRP A 84 -7.35 20.50 6.65
C TRP A 84 -8.33 21.42 7.37
N SER A 85 -9.61 21.05 7.45
CA SER A 85 -10.65 21.88 8.07
C SER A 85 -10.74 21.76 9.60
N GLU A 86 -10.20 20.68 10.17
CA GLU A 86 -10.27 20.40 11.63
C GLU A 86 -8.94 20.63 12.38
N MET A 87 -7.88 21.05 11.69
CA MET A 87 -6.55 21.23 12.28
C MET A 87 -6.50 22.44 13.23
N ILE A 88 -6.38 22.15 14.53
CA ILE A 88 -6.04 23.12 15.58
C ILE A 88 -4.51 23.24 15.69
N GLU A 89 -4.03 24.47 15.94
CA GLU A 89 -2.66 25.03 15.91
C GLU A 89 -1.47 24.26 16.53
N THR A 90 -1.59 23.05 17.08
CA THR A 90 -0.61 22.56 18.06
C THR A 90 0.77 22.13 17.54
N ALA A 91 0.99 21.93 16.23
CA ALA A 91 2.34 21.65 15.69
C ALA A 91 2.43 21.76 14.15
N TRP A 92 2.21 22.96 13.59
CA TRP A 92 2.55 23.25 12.18
C TRP A 92 4.07 23.29 11.99
N ASN A 93 4.58 22.70 10.91
CA ASN A 93 6.02 22.58 10.60
C ASN A 93 6.84 21.91 11.71
N ALA A 94 6.28 20.87 12.33
CA ALA A 94 6.98 20.14 13.38
C ALA A 94 8.26 19.49 12.86
N ILE A 95 9.33 19.52 13.66
CA ILE A 95 10.54 18.75 13.38
C ILE A 95 10.38 17.38 14.05
N LEU A 96 10.30 16.33 13.25
CA LEU A 96 10.29 14.95 13.74
C LEU A 96 11.69 14.36 13.74
N GLY A 97 12.02 13.63 14.81
CA GLY A 97 13.22 12.79 14.94
C GLY A 97 14.50 13.55 14.61
N GLN A 98 14.91 14.49 15.47
CA GLN A 98 16.27 15.05 15.39
C GLN A 98 17.29 13.97 15.73
N ASP A 99 18.48 14.05 15.15
CA ASP A 99 19.56 13.07 15.35
C ASP A 99 19.85 12.84 16.85
N ASN A 100 19.93 11.57 17.26
CA ASN A 100 20.11 11.09 18.63
C ASN A 100 19.02 11.54 19.62
N THR A 101 17.81 11.85 19.14
CA THR A 101 16.66 12.21 19.99
C THR A 101 15.47 11.30 19.72
N GLU A 102 14.54 11.22 20.69
CA GLU A 102 13.20 10.65 20.47
C GLU A 102 12.17 11.79 20.44
N THR A 103 11.38 11.86 19.37
CA THR A 103 10.20 12.73 19.30
C THR A 103 8.99 11.96 19.82
N GLU A 104 8.38 12.46 20.89
CA GLU A 104 7.14 11.93 21.44
C GLU A 104 5.94 12.70 20.90
N VAL A 105 4.97 11.97 20.34
CA VAL A 105 3.66 12.51 19.95
C VAL A 105 2.61 11.91 20.87
N SER A 106 1.94 12.76 21.65
CA SER A 106 0.91 12.31 22.59
C SER A 106 -0.35 11.82 21.89
N ASN A 107 -1.18 11.05 22.58
CA ASN A 107 -2.43 10.46 22.05
C ASN A 107 -3.51 11.47 21.62
N THR A 108 -3.34 12.74 21.98
CA THR A 108 -4.19 13.86 21.57
C THR A 108 -3.46 14.82 20.64
N GLY A 109 -2.17 14.55 20.38
CA GLY A 109 -1.33 15.35 19.52
C GLY A 109 -1.66 15.12 18.05
N LYS A 110 -1.74 16.23 17.30
CA LYS A 110 -1.81 16.24 15.84
C LYS A 110 -0.64 17.05 15.32
N TYR A 111 0.28 16.38 14.63
CA TYR A 111 1.52 16.97 14.14
C TYR A 111 1.44 17.08 12.63
N TYR A 112 1.71 18.28 12.12
CA TYR A 112 1.73 18.54 10.69
C TYR A 112 3.15 18.92 10.26
N VAL A 113 3.67 18.17 9.30
CA VAL A 113 5.04 18.30 8.81
C VAL A 113 4.98 18.66 7.34
N ASP A 114 5.27 19.92 7.06
CA ASP A 114 5.39 20.45 5.72
C ASP A 114 6.54 21.46 5.71
N ASN A 115 7.51 21.26 4.83
CA ASN A 115 8.67 22.15 4.71
C ASN A 115 8.90 22.58 3.26
N GLY A 116 7.86 22.47 2.41
CA GLY A 116 7.83 23.03 1.06
C GLY A 116 8.72 22.38 -0.01
N ASP A 117 9.60 21.43 0.34
CA ASP A 117 10.30 20.60 -0.66
C ASP A 117 10.62 19.17 -0.17
N LYS A 118 11.10 19.02 1.09
CA LYS A 118 11.48 17.71 1.67
C LYS A 118 11.64 17.75 3.20
N HIS A 119 11.11 16.74 3.90
CA HIS A 119 11.38 16.49 5.32
C HIS A 119 12.39 15.35 5.52
N ASN A 120 13.35 15.54 6.42
CA ASN A 120 14.36 14.54 6.76
C ASN A 120 14.25 14.18 8.25
N ILE A 121 13.95 12.92 8.53
CA ILE A 121 13.97 12.35 9.89
C ILE A 121 15.30 11.61 10.07
N LYS A 122 15.93 11.78 11.24
CA LYS A 122 17.16 11.04 11.61
C LYS A 122 16.97 10.23 12.88
N GLY A 123 16.49 10.88 13.94
CA GLY A 123 16.22 10.29 15.25
C GLY A 123 15.06 9.32 15.29
N ASN A 124 14.56 9.11 16.49
CA ASN A 124 13.50 8.17 16.81
C ASN A 124 12.14 8.87 16.87
N VAL A 125 11.07 8.14 16.59
CA VAL A 125 9.70 8.65 16.69
C VAL A 125 8.86 7.66 17.51
N ASN A 126 8.25 8.17 18.58
CA ASN A 126 7.34 7.45 19.46
C ASN A 126 5.96 8.10 19.37
N ASN A 127 5.11 7.53 18.52
CA ASN A 127 3.82 8.08 18.14
C ASN A 127 2.67 7.38 18.85
N ASP A 128 1.89 8.16 19.60
CA ASP A 128 0.62 7.78 20.21
C ASP A 128 -0.58 8.53 19.56
N GLY A 129 -0.30 9.58 18.77
CA GLY A 129 -1.29 10.47 18.17
C GLY A 129 -1.33 10.40 16.64
N GLU A 130 -1.52 11.55 16.01
CA GLU A 130 -1.63 11.67 14.55
C GLU A 130 -0.47 12.50 13.98
N ILE A 131 0.25 11.95 13.02
CA ILE A 131 1.31 12.62 12.26
C ILE A 131 0.88 12.67 10.80
N TYR A 132 0.86 13.88 10.23
CA TYR A 132 0.56 14.12 8.83
C TYR A 132 1.78 14.76 8.15
N ILE A 133 2.22 14.18 7.05
CA ILE A 133 3.29 14.73 6.22
C ILE A 133 2.71 15.09 4.85
N GLY A 134 2.78 16.38 4.48
CA GLY A 134 2.20 16.90 3.24
C GLY A 134 3.05 16.68 1.98
N GLU A 135 4.36 16.48 2.13
CA GLU A 135 5.30 16.40 1.01
C GLU A 135 6.28 15.22 1.11
N SER A 136 7.33 15.21 0.27
CA SER A 136 8.35 14.16 0.28
C SER A 136 9.01 14.06 1.66
N CYS A 137 9.11 12.85 2.19
CA CYS A 137 9.82 12.57 3.44
C CYS A 137 10.85 11.47 3.19
N SER A 138 12.07 11.68 3.65
CA SER A 138 13.04 10.60 3.84
C SER A 138 13.40 10.44 5.30
N TRP A 139 13.62 9.21 5.70
CA TRP A 139 14.18 8.88 7.01
C TRP A 139 15.55 8.27 6.76
N ASP A 140 16.60 8.85 7.35
CA ASP A 140 17.96 8.33 7.27
C ASP A 140 18.53 8.22 8.68
N GLY A 141 18.03 7.20 9.39
CA GLY A 141 18.33 6.91 10.79
C GLY A 141 18.53 5.42 10.97
N HIS A 142 19.72 4.92 10.64
CA HIS A 142 19.97 3.50 10.51
C HIS A 142 21.06 3.01 11.47
N ASP A 143 20.86 3.29 12.76
CA ASP A 143 21.75 2.86 13.82
C ASP A 143 20.99 2.64 15.13
N ASN A 144 21.63 2.10 16.16
CA ASN A 144 20.96 1.78 17.42
C ASN A 144 20.42 3.00 18.19
N SER A 145 20.89 4.21 17.91
CA SER A 145 20.45 5.47 18.53
C SER A 145 19.41 6.22 17.69
N ASN A 146 19.19 5.81 16.44
CA ASN A 146 18.42 6.53 15.43
C ASN A 146 17.45 5.64 14.64
N GLY A 147 16.46 6.27 14.00
CA GLY A 147 15.40 5.61 13.22
C GLY A 147 14.77 4.37 13.83
N ASN A 148 14.43 4.47 15.12
CA ASN A 148 13.49 3.56 15.76
C ASN A 148 12.09 4.19 15.68
N LEU A 149 11.15 3.53 14.97
CA LEU A 149 9.74 3.92 14.91
C LEU A 149 8.90 3.07 15.86
N LYS A 150 8.21 3.70 16.79
CA LYS A 150 7.12 3.09 17.59
C LYS A 150 5.82 3.80 17.23
N ASN A 151 4.92 3.12 16.53
CA ASN A 151 3.61 3.65 16.18
C ASN A 151 2.54 2.83 16.91
N LYS A 152 1.99 3.39 18.00
CA LYS A 152 1.13 2.65 18.93
C LYS A 152 -0.26 2.40 18.37
N LEU A 153 -0.99 1.48 18.99
CA LEU A 153 -2.37 1.19 18.65
C LEU A 153 -3.22 2.47 18.71
N GLY A 154 -3.96 2.75 17.63
CA GLY A 154 -4.77 3.96 17.49
C GLY A 154 -4.02 5.17 16.92
N ALA A 155 -2.69 5.13 16.88
CA ALA A 155 -1.88 6.19 16.29
C ALA A 155 -1.89 6.12 14.76
N LEU A 156 -1.74 7.28 14.11
CA LEU A 156 -1.68 7.44 12.66
C LEU A 156 -0.37 8.12 12.26
N PHE A 157 0.32 7.54 11.29
CA PHE A 157 1.38 8.20 10.55
C PHE A 157 0.99 8.20 9.08
N GLN A 158 0.58 9.35 8.55
CA GLN A 158 0.08 9.49 7.20
C GLN A 158 0.99 10.39 6.37
N LEU A 159 1.47 9.86 5.24
CA LEU A 159 2.11 10.64 4.20
C LEU A 159 1.07 10.86 3.12
N ASN A 160 0.68 12.13 2.92
CA ASN A 160 -0.35 12.50 1.98
C ASN A 160 0.18 13.59 1.06
N ASN A 161 0.53 13.20 -0.16
CA ASN A 161 1.06 14.12 -1.17
C ASN A 161 -0.03 14.80 -2.01
N TYR A 162 -1.25 14.87 -1.52
CA TYR A 162 -2.32 15.58 -2.18
C TYR A 162 -1.94 17.06 -2.37
N GLY A 163 -2.01 17.53 -3.63
CA GLY A 163 -1.56 18.87 -4.02
C GLY A 163 -0.07 18.96 -4.39
N SER A 164 0.73 17.90 -4.19
CA SER A 164 2.12 17.87 -4.63
C SER A 164 2.22 18.00 -6.15
N LYS A 165 3.17 18.82 -6.61
CA LYS A 165 3.42 19.06 -8.05
C LYS A 165 4.23 17.95 -8.71
N THR A 166 4.83 17.06 -7.93
CA THR A 166 5.73 15.99 -8.39
C THR A 166 5.28 14.63 -7.87
N ALA A 167 5.86 13.53 -8.38
CA ALA A 167 5.72 12.22 -7.76
C ALA A 167 6.81 12.07 -6.69
N PRO A 168 6.46 12.06 -5.39
CA PRO A 168 7.45 11.92 -4.35
C PRO A 168 8.00 10.49 -4.30
N THR A 169 9.29 10.43 -3.96
CA THR A 169 9.97 9.22 -3.53
C THR A 169 10.09 9.28 -2.02
N TYR A 170 9.63 8.24 -1.36
CA TYR A 170 9.76 8.04 0.07
C TYR A 170 10.83 6.97 0.29
N ASP A 171 11.99 7.39 0.79
CA ASP A 171 13.11 6.51 1.10
C ASP A 171 13.31 6.53 2.62
N TRP A 172 12.86 5.48 3.29
CA TRP A 172 12.94 5.30 4.73
C TRP A 172 13.99 4.23 5.02
N LYS A 173 15.16 4.67 5.45
CA LYS A 173 16.23 3.84 5.99
C LYS A 173 16.21 3.99 7.50
N ILE A 174 15.65 2.99 8.15
CA ILE A 174 15.39 3.00 9.58
C ILE A 174 16.11 1.83 10.25
N ASN A 175 16.45 1.96 11.51
CA ASN A 175 16.96 0.84 12.29
C ASN A 175 15.87 -0.23 12.47
N ASN A 176 14.73 0.13 13.07
CA ASN A 176 13.59 -0.77 13.21
C ASN A 176 12.24 -0.05 13.31
N MET A 177 11.17 -0.83 13.16
CA MET A 177 9.79 -0.41 13.31
C MET A 177 9.02 -1.37 14.20
N ASN A 178 8.23 -0.82 15.12
CA ASN A 178 7.14 -1.48 15.83
C ASN A 178 5.84 -0.72 15.53
N ASN A 179 5.04 -1.23 14.61
CA ASN A 179 3.77 -0.63 14.20
C ASN A 179 2.57 -1.44 14.73
N ASP A 180 1.87 -0.91 15.72
CA ASP A 180 0.56 -1.40 16.18
C ASP A 180 -0.60 -0.51 15.67
N GLY A 181 -0.29 0.70 15.20
CA GLY A 181 -1.23 1.67 14.65
C GLY A 181 -1.39 1.58 13.13
N THR A 182 -1.61 2.73 12.48
CA THR A 182 -1.70 2.85 11.02
C THR A 182 -0.54 3.66 10.46
N LEU A 183 0.18 3.09 9.50
CA LEU A 183 1.06 3.81 8.60
C LEU A 183 0.40 3.86 7.22
N GLN A 184 0.17 5.05 6.67
CA GLN A 184 -0.55 5.21 5.43
C GLN A 184 0.22 6.11 4.47
N TRP A 185 0.48 5.61 3.27
CA TRP A 185 1.04 6.37 2.16
C TRP A 185 -0.02 6.56 1.10
N CYS A 186 -0.49 7.80 0.96
CA CYS A 186 -1.39 8.23 -0.08
C CYS A 186 -0.60 8.98 -1.14
N GLY A 187 -0.36 8.33 -2.29
CA GLY A 187 0.34 8.87 -3.44
C GLY A 187 -0.61 9.36 -4.54
N ARG A 188 -0.27 10.44 -5.27
CA ARG A 188 -1.03 10.91 -6.45
C ARG A 188 -1.18 9.81 -7.51
N GLY A 189 -0.09 9.39 -8.14
CA GLY A 189 -0.10 8.41 -9.23
C GLY A 189 0.01 9.04 -10.64
N ASP A 190 -0.50 10.22 -10.89
CA ASP A 190 -0.55 10.85 -12.22
C ASP A 190 0.68 11.71 -12.59
N THR A 191 1.68 11.84 -11.72
CA THR A 191 2.96 12.57 -11.97
C THR A 191 4.19 11.67 -12.10
N GLY A 192 4.01 10.44 -12.59
CA GLY A 192 5.07 9.41 -12.67
C GLY A 192 4.91 8.27 -11.66
N GLY A 193 4.00 8.42 -10.69
CA GLY A 193 3.71 7.43 -9.66
C GLY A 193 4.67 7.52 -8.48
N SER A 194 4.13 7.49 -7.26
CA SER A 194 4.97 7.54 -6.06
C SER A 194 5.80 6.27 -5.94
N LYS A 195 6.99 6.40 -5.34
CA LYS A 195 7.85 5.27 -4.97
C LYS A 195 8.01 5.22 -3.46
N TYR A 196 8.02 4.02 -2.91
CA TYR A 196 8.20 3.81 -1.48
C TYR A 196 9.19 2.68 -1.21
N TRP A 197 10.25 3.00 -0.47
CA TRP A 197 11.18 2.01 0.04
C TRP A 197 11.32 2.15 1.55
N MET A 198 10.99 1.10 2.28
CA MET A 198 11.34 0.92 3.68
C MET A 198 12.46 -0.10 3.79
N TYR A 199 13.63 0.36 4.24
CA TYR A 199 14.79 -0.43 4.56
C TYR A 199 14.95 -0.49 6.07
N ASN A 200 15.15 -1.70 6.59
CA ASN A 200 15.33 -1.95 8.01
C ASN A 200 16.69 -2.63 8.27
N ASP A 201 17.44 -2.17 9.26
CA ASP A 201 18.68 -2.82 9.67
C ASP A 201 18.40 -3.97 10.64
N ALA A 202 17.48 -3.73 11.58
CA ALA A 202 17.11 -4.63 12.66
C ALA A 202 15.66 -5.13 12.52
N THR A 203 15.32 -6.10 13.38
CA THR A 203 14.04 -6.80 13.35
C THR A 203 12.89 -5.82 13.50
N SER A 204 11.86 -5.95 12.66
CA SER A 204 10.74 -5.02 12.60
C SER A 204 9.40 -5.75 12.53
N TYR A 205 8.39 -5.15 13.14
CA TYR A 205 7.07 -5.72 13.34
C TYR A 205 5.98 -4.77 12.85
N ASN A 206 5.07 -5.31 12.04
CA ASN A 206 3.80 -4.71 11.71
C ASN A 206 2.67 -5.55 12.32
N ASN A 207 2.11 -5.12 13.44
CA ASN A 207 0.92 -5.69 14.07
C ASN A 207 -0.36 -4.91 13.71
N GLY A 208 -0.22 -3.67 13.25
CA GLY A 208 -1.31 -2.81 12.80
C GLY A 208 -1.52 -2.82 11.28
N LEU A 209 -1.78 -1.66 10.70
CA LEU A 209 -1.98 -1.49 9.26
C LEU A 209 -0.81 -0.73 8.63
N ILE A 210 -0.32 -1.24 7.52
CA ILE A 210 0.47 -0.48 6.53
C ILE A 210 -0.37 -0.39 5.25
N SER A 211 -0.68 0.81 4.80
CA SER A 211 -1.49 1.04 3.60
C SER A 211 -0.70 1.81 2.55
N PHE A 212 -0.58 1.23 1.36
CA PHE A 212 0.01 1.85 0.18
C PHE A 212 -1.08 2.08 -0.86
N GLU A 213 -1.33 3.35 -1.17
CA GLU A 213 -2.47 3.74 -1.99
C GLU A 213 -2.05 4.79 -3.02
N GLN A 214 -2.49 4.63 -4.27
CA GLN A 214 -2.43 5.69 -5.27
C GLN A 214 -3.81 6.13 -5.74
N PHE A 215 -4.03 7.45 -5.74
CA PHE A 215 -5.31 8.06 -6.12
C PHE A 215 -5.65 7.80 -7.58
N PHE A 216 -4.65 7.92 -8.46
CA PHE A 216 -4.78 7.68 -9.88
C PHE A 216 -4.28 6.28 -10.24
N ASP A 217 -4.81 5.71 -11.32
CA ASP A 217 -4.55 4.34 -11.78
C ASP A 217 -3.16 4.19 -12.43
N ASN A 218 -2.13 4.73 -11.78
CA ASN A 218 -0.74 4.43 -12.06
C ASN A 218 -0.18 3.64 -10.88
N GLN A 219 0.15 2.37 -11.12
CA GLN A 219 0.63 1.43 -10.12
C GLN A 219 1.99 1.81 -9.48
N GLY A 220 2.55 2.97 -9.83
CA GLY A 220 3.88 3.38 -9.41
C GLY A 220 4.95 2.52 -10.06
N ASP A 221 6.15 2.56 -9.49
CA ASP A 221 7.29 1.77 -9.97
C ASP A 221 7.72 0.74 -8.91
N ASP A 222 7.94 1.17 -7.66
CA ASP A 222 8.46 0.30 -6.61
C ASP A 222 7.91 0.66 -5.22
N PHE A 223 7.10 -0.24 -4.63
CA PHE A 223 6.74 -0.22 -3.20
C PHE A 223 7.35 -1.45 -2.54
N CYS A 224 8.21 -1.27 -1.54
CA CYS A 224 8.91 -2.41 -0.92
C CYS A 224 9.21 -2.17 0.56
N TRP A 225 9.07 -3.24 1.35
CA TRP A 225 9.58 -3.34 2.72
C TRP A 225 10.60 -4.48 2.79
N LYS A 226 11.84 -4.15 3.12
CA LYS A 226 12.96 -5.10 3.11
C LYS A 226 14.06 -4.69 4.09
N ASN A 227 15.06 -5.56 4.27
CA ASN A 227 16.25 -5.18 5.02
C ASN A 227 17.25 -4.39 4.17
N SER A 228 18.06 -3.56 4.81
CA SER A 228 19.12 -2.78 4.17
C SER A 228 20.31 -3.63 3.71
N ASP A 229 20.72 -4.59 4.53
CA ASP A 229 21.79 -5.55 4.22
C ASP A 229 21.20 -6.79 3.52
N SER A 230 21.75 -7.12 2.35
CA SER A 230 21.41 -8.32 1.60
C SER A 230 21.91 -9.61 2.26
N ASN A 231 22.83 -9.50 3.22
CA ASN A 231 23.45 -10.63 3.92
C ASN A 231 22.46 -11.27 4.91
N PRO A 232 22.09 -12.55 4.73
CA PRO A 232 21.15 -13.23 5.61
C PRO A 232 21.61 -13.38 7.07
N TRP A 233 22.91 -13.22 7.36
CA TRP A 233 23.48 -13.44 8.70
C TRP A 233 23.48 -12.22 9.62
N ASN A 234 23.36 -11.01 9.08
CA ASN A 234 23.55 -9.75 9.83
C ASN A 234 22.28 -8.89 9.91
N LYS A 235 21.15 -9.40 9.43
CA LYS A 235 19.91 -8.64 9.25
C LYS A 235 18.84 -9.01 10.28
N GLY A 236 17.94 -8.07 10.54
CA GLY A 236 16.70 -8.33 11.25
C GLY A 236 15.70 -9.23 10.51
N ASP A 237 14.74 -9.76 11.25
CA ASP A 237 13.56 -10.40 10.65
C ASP A 237 12.44 -9.37 10.43
N LEU A 238 11.64 -9.54 9.37
CA LEU A 238 10.43 -8.74 9.15
C LEU A 238 9.19 -9.57 9.45
N TYR A 239 8.35 -9.06 10.36
CA TYR A 239 7.11 -9.73 10.78
C TYR A 239 5.89 -8.89 10.40
N ASN A 240 5.03 -9.44 9.55
CA ASN A 240 3.69 -8.94 9.31
C ASN A 240 2.69 -9.81 10.09
N ASN A 241 2.15 -9.26 11.17
CA ASN A 241 1.08 -9.86 12.00
C ASN A 241 -0.26 -9.11 11.87
N GLY A 242 -0.22 -7.89 11.32
CA GLY A 242 -1.38 -7.08 10.99
C GLY A 242 -1.71 -7.17 9.51
N ALA A 243 -1.76 -6.05 8.79
CA ALA A 243 -2.05 -6.04 7.36
C ALA A 243 -1.20 -5.08 6.53
N PHE A 244 -1.00 -5.47 5.27
CA PHE A 244 -0.64 -4.59 4.17
C PHE A 244 -1.88 -4.40 3.30
N ARG A 245 -2.30 -3.15 3.08
CA ARG A 245 -3.37 -2.81 2.14
C ARG A 245 -2.79 -2.14 0.92
N LEU A 246 -3.10 -2.68 -0.25
CA LEU A 246 -2.55 -2.26 -1.53
C LEU A 246 -3.68 -1.78 -2.45
N ILE A 247 -3.59 -0.53 -2.93
CA ILE A 247 -4.54 0.06 -3.89
C ILE A 247 -3.76 0.81 -4.96
N ASN A 248 -3.91 0.43 -6.23
CA ASN A 248 -3.21 1.02 -7.36
C ASN A 248 -1.69 1.10 -7.13
N VAL A 249 -1.10 0.01 -6.62
CA VAL A 249 0.33 -0.09 -6.36
C VAL A 249 0.87 -1.43 -6.82
N ASN A 250 2.13 -1.43 -7.24
CA ASN A 250 2.94 -2.62 -7.41
C ASN A 250 3.86 -2.80 -6.21
N HIS A 251 3.48 -3.68 -5.28
CA HIS A 251 4.29 -3.99 -4.11
C HIS A 251 5.20 -5.18 -4.40
N ARG A 252 6.50 -4.97 -4.21
CA ARG A 252 7.58 -5.90 -4.48
C ARG A 252 8.03 -6.56 -3.17
N ILE A 253 7.87 -7.89 -3.10
CA ILE A 253 8.42 -8.71 -2.02
C ILE A 253 9.70 -9.35 -2.54
N VAL A 254 10.83 -8.92 -1.99
CA VAL A 254 12.18 -9.36 -2.39
C VAL A 254 12.87 -10.23 -1.33
N GLN A 255 12.20 -10.50 -0.22
CA GLN A 255 12.68 -11.35 0.86
C GLN A 255 11.50 -12.00 1.59
N ASN A 256 11.75 -13.05 2.39
CA ASN A 256 10.71 -13.62 3.25
C ASN A 256 10.20 -12.60 4.26
N ILE A 257 8.88 -12.59 4.44
CA ILE A 257 8.21 -11.87 5.51
C ILE A 257 7.50 -12.93 6.36
N LYS A 258 7.74 -12.89 7.66
CA LYS A 258 7.19 -13.86 8.63
C LYS A 258 5.89 -13.32 9.24
N GLY A 259 5.21 -14.16 10.01
CA GLY A 259 4.05 -13.76 10.79
C GLY A 259 2.74 -14.38 10.31
N ASN A 260 1.63 -13.85 10.78
CA ASN A 260 0.27 -14.32 10.51
C ASN A 260 -0.64 -13.23 9.90
N GLY A 261 -0.04 -12.19 9.34
CA GLY A 261 -0.70 -11.03 8.78
C GLY A 261 -1.39 -11.29 7.43
N CYS A 262 -1.99 -10.23 6.89
CA CYS A 262 -2.71 -10.28 5.63
C CYS A 262 -2.19 -9.28 4.61
N TRP A 263 -2.09 -9.70 3.34
CA TRP A 263 -1.88 -8.85 2.18
C TRP A 263 -3.23 -8.65 1.48
N GLN A 264 -3.81 -7.46 1.64
CA GLN A 264 -5.09 -7.09 1.06
C GLN A 264 -4.86 -6.44 -0.31
N LEU A 265 -5.27 -7.13 -1.37
CA LEU A 265 -5.11 -6.70 -2.76
C LEU A 265 -6.41 -6.08 -3.25
N GLY A 266 -6.51 -4.76 -3.16
CA GLY A 266 -7.66 -4.03 -3.69
C GLY A 266 -7.47 -3.58 -5.13
N LYS A 267 -8.20 -2.54 -5.53
CA LYS A 267 -8.25 -2.08 -6.93
C LYS A 267 -6.84 -1.84 -7.49
N GLY A 268 -6.55 -2.42 -8.65
CA GLY A 268 -5.31 -2.24 -9.39
C GLY A 268 -4.05 -2.66 -8.63
N ALA A 269 -4.18 -3.42 -7.55
CA ALA A 269 -3.04 -3.87 -6.77
C ALA A 269 -2.34 -5.04 -7.46
N ASN A 270 -1.01 -4.97 -7.50
CA ASN A 270 -0.16 -6.09 -7.88
C ASN A 270 0.76 -6.43 -6.71
N LEU A 271 0.66 -7.66 -6.19
CA LEU A 271 1.62 -8.18 -5.23
C LEU A 271 2.63 -9.05 -5.98
N PHE A 272 3.86 -8.57 -6.08
CA PHE A 272 4.90 -9.15 -6.90
C PHE A 272 5.98 -9.80 -6.01
N LEU A 273 6.05 -11.13 -6.02
CA LEU A 273 7.09 -11.88 -5.30
C LEU A 273 8.22 -12.21 -6.26
N GLU A 274 9.39 -11.64 -5.99
CA GLU A 274 10.56 -11.76 -6.87
C GLU A 274 11.41 -12.98 -6.58
N ASP A 275 12.31 -13.30 -7.52
CA ASP A 275 13.35 -14.31 -7.38
C ASP A 275 14.11 -14.15 -6.06
N GLY A 276 14.42 -12.91 -5.68
CA GLY A 276 15.06 -12.56 -4.41
C GLY A 276 14.30 -13.09 -3.19
N ALA A 277 12.97 -13.12 -3.20
CA ALA A 277 12.19 -13.70 -2.10
C ALA A 277 12.32 -15.23 -1.97
N GLY A 278 12.81 -15.90 -3.02
CA GLY A 278 13.15 -17.32 -3.03
C GLY A 278 14.63 -17.63 -2.78
N SER A 279 15.55 -16.74 -3.16
CA SER A 279 16.99 -17.02 -3.21
C SER A 279 17.80 -16.21 -2.20
N GLU A 280 17.65 -14.90 -2.24
CA GLU A 280 18.29 -13.96 -1.35
C GLU A 280 17.47 -13.96 -0.05
N HIS A 281 18.10 -13.78 1.10
CA HIS A 281 17.38 -13.71 2.38
C HIS A 281 16.64 -14.96 2.88
N ASN A 282 16.48 -16.01 2.05
CA ASN A 282 15.79 -17.26 2.34
C ASN A 282 16.75 -18.46 2.54
N PHE A 283 17.74 -18.32 3.42
CA PHE A 283 18.79 -19.34 3.61
C PHE A 283 18.24 -20.76 3.82
N TRP A 284 17.10 -20.86 4.52
CA TRP A 284 16.45 -22.12 4.86
C TRP A 284 15.37 -22.57 3.86
N LYS A 285 15.25 -21.89 2.70
CA LYS A 285 14.27 -22.16 1.64
C LYS A 285 12.84 -22.34 2.18
N GLN A 286 12.46 -21.52 3.15
CA GLN A 286 11.12 -21.53 3.71
C GLN A 286 10.14 -20.87 2.73
N PRO A 287 8.83 -21.15 2.83
CA PRO A 287 7.84 -20.43 2.05
C PRO A 287 7.95 -18.91 2.28
N CYS A 288 7.84 -18.12 1.20
CA CYS A 288 8.01 -16.67 1.23
C CYS A 288 7.08 -15.99 2.25
N LEU A 289 5.83 -16.43 2.31
CA LEU A 289 4.76 -15.86 3.12
C LEU A 289 4.15 -16.89 4.09
N SER A 290 5.00 -17.74 4.68
CA SER A 290 4.57 -18.82 5.58
C SER A 290 3.66 -18.31 6.72
N GLY A 291 2.43 -18.84 6.80
CA GLY A 291 1.48 -18.51 7.86
C GLY A 291 0.62 -17.26 7.61
N GLN A 292 0.90 -16.52 6.53
CA GLN A 292 0.18 -15.30 6.18
C GLN A 292 -1.04 -15.57 5.28
N SER A 293 -1.78 -14.52 4.97
CA SER A 293 -2.91 -14.55 4.05
C SER A 293 -2.73 -13.56 2.90
N VAL A 294 -3.23 -13.91 1.71
CA VAL A 294 -3.40 -12.99 0.58
C VAL A 294 -4.90 -12.90 0.28
N HIS A 295 -5.47 -11.71 0.26
CA HIS A 295 -6.89 -11.50 0.07
C HIS A 295 -7.14 -10.62 -1.16
N PHE A 296 -7.72 -11.22 -2.20
CA PHE A 296 -8.20 -10.50 -3.37
C PHE A 296 -9.52 -9.81 -3.05
N GLN A 297 -9.53 -8.48 -3.05
CA GLN A 297 -10.68 -7.64 -2.69
C GLN A 297 -11.30 -6.92 -3.89
N ASP A 298 -10.58 -6.83 -5.01
CA ASP A 298 -11.07 -6.19 -6.23
C ASP A 298 -10.65 -6.99 -7.46
N SER A 299 -11.58 -7.13 -8.42
CA SER A 299 -11.40 -7.93 -9.65
C SER A 299 -10.20 -7.56 -10.51
N SER A 300 -9.59 -6.40 -10.31
CA SER A 300 -8.38 -5.96 -11.04
C SER A 300 -7.06 -6.32 -10.33
N ALA A 301 -7.12 -6.97 -9.16
CA ALA A 301 -5.95 -7.37 -8.40
C ALA A 301 -5.24 -8.61 -8.97
N SER A 302 -3.91 -8.61 -8.87
CA SER A 302 -3.05 -9.72 -9.28
C SER A 302 -2.02 -10.11 -8.22
N LEU A 303 -1.67 -11.40 -8.20
CA LEU A 303 -0.56 -11.96 -7.46
C LEU A 303 0.45 -12.50 -8.46
N HIS A 304 1.64 -11.92 -8.52
CA HIS A 304 2.73 -12.39 -9.37
C HIS A 304 3.77 -13.16 -8.55
N ILE A 305 4.18 -14.33 -9.04
CA ILE A 305 5.16 -15.20 -8.38
C ILE A 305 6.27 -15.60 -9.37
N GLU A 306 7.48 -15.14 -9.11
CA GLU A 306 8.65 -15.47 -9.92
C GLU A 306 9.25 -16.85 -9.63
N LYS A 307 10.11 -17.29 -10.54
CA LYS A 307 10.70 -18.63 -10.58
C LYS A 307 11.50 -18.98 -9.34
N GLY A 308 12.29 -18.05 -8.84
CA GLY A 308 13.10 -18.23 -7.64
C GLY A 308 12.27 -18.63 -6.44
N VAL A 309 11.04 -18.09 -6.31
CA VAL A 309 10.14 -18.36 -5.18
C VAL A 309 9.74 -19.84 -5.15
N TYR A 310 9.18 -20.36 -6.25
CA TYR A 310 8.69 -21.73 -6.28
C TYR A 310 9.77 -22.78 -6.57
N ASN A 311 10.95 -22.38 -7.05
CA ASN A 311 12.14 -23.24 -7.07
C ASN A 311 12.75 -23.42 -5.68
N ALA A 312 12.68 -22.41 -4.84
CA ALA A 312 13.16 -22.50 -3.46
C ALA A 312 12.22 -23.38 -2.64
N ASN A 313 10.91 -23.17 -2.75
CA ASN A 313 9.91 -23.98 -2.06
C ASN A 313 8.64 -24.12 -2.89
N SER A 314 8.21 -25.36 -3.13
CA SER A 314 6.96 -25.63 -3.87
C SER A 314 5.69 -25.29 -3.07
N ASN A 315 5.78 -25.03 -1.77
CA ASN A 315 4.67 -24.53 -0.99
C ASN A 315 4.72 -23.00 -0.93
N PHE A 316 3.64 -22.35 -1.39
CA PHE A 316 3.52 -20.89 -1.33
C PHE A 316 3.51 -20.34 0.12
N GLY A 317 2.98 -21.13 1.06
CA GLY A 317 2.98 -20.82 2.49
C GLY A 317 1.89 -19.88 2.98
N ALA A 318 1.42 -18.96 2.13
CA ALA A 318 0.24 -18.15 2.41
C ALA A 318 -1.04 -18.82 1.91
N LYS A 319 -2.15 -18.47 2.57
CA LYS A 319 -3.49 -18.86 2.13
C LYS A 319 -4.16 -17.72 1.37
N CYS A 320 -4.71 -18.03 0.21
CA CYS A 320 -5.40 -17.09 -0.66
C CYS A 320 -6.91 -17.10 -0.39
N TYR A 321 -7.49 -15.90 -0.34
CA TYR A 321 -8.92 -15.66 -0.13
C TYR A 321 -9.45 -14.77 -1.26
N GLY A 322 -10.71 -14.99 -1.64
CA GLY A 322 -11.39 -14.13 -2.61
C GLY A 322 -10.94 -14.30 -4.06
N PHE A 323 -10.16 -15.33 -4.41
CA PHE A 323 -9.67 -15.57 -5.78
C PHE A 323 -10.80 -15.96 -6.75
N GLY A 324 -11.60 -14.98 -7.16
CA GLY A 324 -12.72 -15.13 -8.09
C GLY A 324 -12.44 -14.58 -9.48
N LYS A 325 -13.52 -14.41 -10.24
CA LYS A 325 -13.55 -13.78 -11.56
C LYS A 325 -12.83 -12.43 -11.60
N GLY A 326 -11.96 -12.27 -12.60
CA GLY A 326 -11.19 -11.05 -12.85
C GLY A 326 -9.76 -11.12 -12.32
N HIS A 327 -9.54 -11.76 -11.17
CA HIS A 327 -8.21 -11.88 -10.57
C HIS A 327 -7.28 -12.79 -11.38
N ALA A 328 -5.98 -12.55 -11.24
CA ALA A 328 -4.94 -13.37 -11.82
C ALA A 328 -3.92 -13.82 -10.77
N ILE A 329 -3.53 -15.09 -10.83
CA ILE A 329 -2.28 -15.57 -10.23
C ILE A 329 -1.30 -15.78 -11.38
N GLU A 330 -0.27 -14.96 -11.43
CA GLU A 330 0.67 -14.79 -12.51
C GLU A 330 2.03 -15.44 -12.21
N PHE A 331 2.69 -15.90 -13.26
CA PHE A 331 3.95 -16.63 -13.19
C PHE A 331 4.88 -16.20 -14.33
N GLY A 332 6.18 -16.13 -14.02
CA GLY A 332 7.23 -15.85 -15.00
C GLY A 332 7.49 -16.99 -15.98
N GLU A 333 7.11 -18.23 -15.64
CA GLU A 333 7.32 -19.41 -16.49
C GLU A 333 6.04 -19.92 -17.17
N SER A 334 6.25 -20.69 -18.25
CA SER A 334 5.16 -21.36 -18.95
C SER A 334 4.54 -22.44 -18.07
N ILE A 335 3.23 -22.34 -17.86
CA ILE A 335 2.44 -23.33 -17.12
C ILE A 335 2.21 -24.55 -18.02
N SER A 336 2.71 -25.71 -17.61
CA SER A 336 2.51 -26.98 -18.32
C SER A 336 1.12 -27.54 -18.04
N SER A 337 0.74 -27.60 -16.76
CA SER A 337 -0.54 -28.08 -16.27
C SER A 337 -0.89 -27.43 -14.93
N TYR A 338 -2.15 -27.58 -14.51
CA TYR A 338 -2.60 -27.24 -13.18
C TYR A 338 -3.65 -28.27 -12.73
N ASP A 339 -3.80 -28.42 -11.43
CA ASP A 339 -4.80 -29.26 -10.80
C ASP A 339 -5.33 -28.58 -9.53
N TYR A 340 -6.58 -28.88 -9.17
CA TYR A 340 -7.21 -28.38 -7.96
C TYR A 340 -7.72 -29.54 -7.10
N ASP A 341 -7.08 -29.74 -5.96
CA ASP A 341 -7.51 -30.69 -4.93
C ASP A 341 -8.69 -30.08 -4.15
N SER A 342 -9.91 -30.43 -4.55
CA SER A 342 -11.14 -29.94 -3.92
C SER A 342 -11.32 -30.34 -2.46
N TRP A 343 -10.63 -31.38 -1.99
CA TRP A 343 -10.68 -31.84 -0.60
C TRP A 343 -9.76 -30.99 0.29
N ARG A 344 -8.53 -30.73 -0.17
CA ARG A 344 -7.55 -29.92 0.56
C ARG A 344 -7.68 -28.42 0.29
N GLY A 345 -8.36 -28.03 -0.79
CA GLY A 345 -8.44 -26.65 -1.24
C GLY A 345 -7.15 -26.12 -1.87
N GLN A 346 -6.34 -27.00 -2.46
CA GLN A 346 -5.01 -26.66 -2.98
C GLN A 346 -5.01 -26.61 -4.50
N LEU A 347 -4.64 -25.46 -5.06
CA LEU A 347 -4.30 -25.30 -6.47
C LEU A 347 -2.81 -25.62 -6.65
N THR A 348 -2.52 -26.64 -7.44
CA THR A 348 -1.15 -26.98 -7.85
C THR A 348 -0.93 -26.51 -9.28
N VAL A 349 0.11 -25.70 -9.49
CA VAL A 349 0.53 -25.24 -10.82
C VAL A 349 1.88 -25.87 -11.13
N ASN A 350 1.96 -26.56 -12.26
CA ASN A 350 3.18 -27.21 -12.71
C ASN A 350 3.78 -26.42 -13.87
N PHE A 351 5.10 -26.24 -13.83
CA PHE A 351 5.85 -25.57 -14.88
C PHE A 351 6.60 -26.61 -15.71
N GLY A 352 6.89 -26.28 -16.97
CA GLY A 352 7.66 -27.18 -17.84
C GLY A 352 9.11 -27.31 -17.34
N GLY A 353 9.56 -28.54 -17.04
CA GLY A 353 10.96 -28.83 -16.72
C GLY A 353 11.78 -29.09 -17.99
N GLY A 354 13.02 -28.59 -18.03
CA GLY A 354 13.97 -28.78 -19.13
C GLY A 354 14.30 -30.26 -19.44
N TRP A 355 15.09 -30.45 -20.52
CA TRP A 355 15.54 -31.71 -21.12
C TRP A 355 15.42 -32.91 -20.15
N PHE A 356 14.41 -33.78 -20.35
CA PHE A 356 14.11 -35.02 -19.61
C PHE A 356 13.23 -34.95 -18.34
N GLY A 357 12.59 -33.82 -18.02
CA GLY A 357 11.54 -33.80 -16.97
C GLY A 357 12.05 -33.97 -15.52
N LEU A 358 13.37 -34.00 -15.33
CA LEU A 358 14.04 -34.15 -14.03
C LEU A 358 14.06 -32.88 -13.17
N PHE A 359 13.57 -31.75 -13.71
CA PHE A 359 13.57 -30.44 -13.05
C PHE A 359 12.23 -29.70 -13.19
N SER A 360 11.11 -30.41 -13.17
CA SER A 360 9.81 -29.75 -13.17
C SER A 360 9.58 -29.04 -11.83
N SER A 361 9.51 -27.72 -11.89
CA SER A 361 9.10 -26.90 -10.75
C SER A 361 7.58 -26.90 -10.65
N SER A 362 7.08 -26.76 -9.42
CA SER A 362 5.65 -26.64 -9.15
C SER A 362 5.44 -25.74 -7.96
N ILE A 363 4.25 -25.16 -7.88
CA ILE A 363 3.80 -24.41 -6.71
C ILE A 363 2.42 -24.88 -6.27
N LYS A 364 2.24 -25.01 -4.97
CA LYS A 364 0.99 -25.35 -4.28
C LYS A 364 0.51 -24.12 -3.54
N ILE A 365 -0.71 -23.71 -3.84
CA ILE A 365 -1.37 -22.52 -3.29
C ILE A 365 -2.66 -22.98 -2.61
N ASP A 366 -2.81 -22.75 -1.31
CA ASP A 366 -4.08 -22.97 -0.62
C ASP A 366 -5.02 -21.81 -0.99
N ILE A 367 -6.02 -22.08 -1.84
CA ILE A 367 -7.08 -21.13 -2.21
C ILE A 367 -8.40 -21.46 -1.49
N GLY A 368 -8.46 -22.59 -0.78
CA GLY A 368 -9.67 -23.10 -0.15
C GLY A 368 -10.44 -24.13 -0.92
N THR A 369 -11.35 -24.80 -0.21
CA THR A 369 -12.34 -25.72 -0.77
C THR A 369 -13.50 -24.94 -1.42
N GLY A 370 -14.30 -25.62 -2.24
CA GLY A 370 -15.55 -25.08 -2.82
C GLY A 370 -15.44 -24.54 -4.24
N TYR A 371 -14.25 -24.55 -4.85
CA TYR A 371 -14.09 -24.16 -6.26
C TYR A 371 -14.52 -25.28 -7.20
N ASP A 372 -15.09 -24.92 -8.36
CA ASP A 372 -15.30 -25.86 -9.47
C ASP A 372 -14.02 -25.98 -10.29
N SER A 373 -13.38 -27.15 -10.29
CA SER A 373 -12.12 -27.38 -11.01
C SER A 373 -12.21 -27.07 -12.51
N ARG A 374 -13.40 -27.15 -13.11
CA ARG A 374 -13.64 -26.88 -14.54
C ARG A 374 -13.65 -25.40 -14.89
N LYS A 375 -13.68 -24.51 -13.90
CA LYS A 375 -13.70 -23.04 -14.09
C LYS A 375 -12.31 -22.42 -13.99
N PHE A 376 -11.28 -23.19 -13.67
CA PHE A 376 -9.91 -22.71 -13.78
C PHE A 376 -9.47 -22.73 -15.24
N ALA A 377 -8.76 -21.68 -15.64
CA ALA A 377 -8.22 -21.54 -16.98
C ALA A 377 -6.78 -21.01 -16.94
N LYS A 378 -5.93 -21.58 -17.79
CA LYS A 378 -4.62 -21.02 -18.12
C LYS A 378 -4.78 -19.97 -19.22
N ARG A 379 -4.32 -18.74 -18.99
CA ARG A 379 -4.31 -17.65 -19.98
C ARG A 379 -3.10 -16.75 -19.79
N THR A 380 -2.95 -15.77 -20.68
CA THR A 380 -1.99 -14.68 -20.49
C THR A 380 -2.67 -13.54 -19.76
N SER A 381 -2.11 -13.12 -18.62
CA SER A 381 -2.46 -11.86 -17.98
C SER A 381 -1.63 -10.73 -18.60
N LYS A 382 -2.26 -9.61 -18.92
CA LYS A 382 -1.58 -8.42 -19.43
C LYS A 382 -1.60 -7.36 -18.35
N SER A 383 -0.43 -6.89 -17.94
CA SER A 383 -0.28 -5.79 -17.00
C SER A 383 0.68 -4.74 -17.54
N LYS A 384 0.80 -3.62 -16.83
CA LYS A 384 1.81 -2.59 -17.14
C LYS A 384 3.24 -3.14 -17.12
N TYR A 385 3.48 -4.19 -16.34
CA TYR A 385 4.80 -4.77 -16.10
C TYR A 385 5.16 -5.92 -17.06
N GLY A 386 4.21 -6.37 -17.88
CA GLY A 386 4.47 -7.39 -18.88
C GLY A 386 3.26 -8.24 -19.22
N ASN A 387 3.53 -9.31 -19.96
CA ASN A 387 2.57 -10.36 -20.28
C ASN A 387 3.01 -11.62 -19.54
N PHE A 388 2.20 -12.08 -18.59
CA PHE A 388 2.55 -13.20 -17.73
C PHE A 388 1.66 -14.40 -17.98
N ASN A 389 2.18 -15.60 -17.78
CA ASN A 389 1.37 -16.81 -17.74
C ASN A 389 0.56 -16.80 -16.46
N ALA A 390 -0.74 -17.07 -16.53
CA ALA A 390 -1.59 -16.95 -15.35
C ALA A 390 -2.65 -18.04 -15.27
N ILE A 391 -3.04 -18.33 -14.03
CA ILE A 391 -4.26 -19.05 -13.72
C ILE A 391 -5.34 -18.03 -13.40
N PHE A 392 -6.50 -18.22 -14.03
CA PHE A 392 -7.74 -17.51 -13.75
C PHE A 392 -8.78 -18.50 -13.21
N TYR A 393 -9.75 -17.97 -12.48
CA TYR A 393 -10.98 -18.69 -12.12
C TYR A 393 -12.18 -17.89 -12.65
N ASP A 394 -12.98 -18.49 -13.54
CA ASP A 394 -14.00 -17.78 -14.32
C ASP A 394 -15.35 -17.59 -13.59
N ASN A 395 -15.41 -17.91 -12.30
CA ASN A 395 -16.61 -17.81 -11.50
C ASN A 395 -16.36 -17.01 -10.21
N ASP A 396 -17.41 -16.71 -9.46
CA ASP A 396 -17.27 -16.03 -8.18
C ASP A 396 -16.54 -16.91 -7.17
N ALA A 397 -15.65 -16.30 -6.38
CA ALA A 397 -14.92 -17.00 -5.33
C ALA A 397 -15.92 -17.62 -4.34
N PRO A 398 -15.71 -18.87 -3.88
CA PRO A 398 -16.50 -19.43 -2.80
C PRO A 398 -16.45 -18.55 -1.55
N SER A 399 -17.62 -18.30 -0.96
CA SER A 399 -17.72 -17.50 0.26
C SER A 399 -16.98 -18.19 1.42
N ARG A 400 -16.03 -17.47 2.03
CA ARG A 400 -15.24 -17.93 3.17
C ARG A 400 -14.92 -16.75 4.09
N ASN A 401 -14.91 -17.03 5.38
CA ASN A 401 -14.43 -16.06 6.36
C ASN A 401 -12.92 -15.84 6.18
N THR A 402 -12.52 -14.58 6.08
CA THR A 402 -11.13 -14.19 6.13
C THR A 402 -10.68 -13.98 7.59
N PRO A 403 -9.38 -14.12 7.88
CA PRO A 403 -8.80 -13.71 9.16
C PRO A 403 -9.09 -12.23 9.46
N ASP A 404 -9.07 -11.86 10.73
CA ASP A 404 -9.37 -10.48 11.16
C ASP A 404 -8.35 -9.47 10.65
N GLN A 405 -7.09 -9.91 10.47
CA GLN A 405 -6.04 -9.15 9.80
C GLN A 405 -6.47 -8.68 8.39
N CYS A 406 -7.23 -9.50 7.65
CA CYS A 406 -7.72 -9.15 6.32
C CYS A 406 -8.90 -8.17 6.32
N LYS A 407 -9.34 -7.71 7.49
CA LYS A 407 -10.46 -6.76 7.68
C LYS A 407 -10.00 -5.39 8.19
N LEU A 408 -8.71 -5.22 8.48
CA LEU A 408 -8.14 -3.91 8.84
C LEU A 408 -8.37 -2.93 7.69
N SER A 409 -8.71 -1.69 8.02
CA SER A 409 -8.99 -0.63 7.04
C SER A 409 -8.35 0.67 7.47
N ALA A 410 -7.94 1.48 6.50
CA ALA A 410 -7.42 2.80 6.77
C ALA A 410 -8.56 3.73 7.24
N PRO A 411 -8.29 4.64 8.19
CA PRO A 411 -9.27 5.59 8.73
C PRO A 411 -9.93 6.47 7.67
#